data_AF-A0A6H9UVM8-F1
#
_entry.id   AF-A0A6H9UVM8-F1
#
_cell.length_a   1.000
_cell.length_b   1.000
_cell.length_c   1.000
_cell.angle_alpha   90.00
_cell.angle_beta   90.00
_cell.angle_gamma   90.00
#
_symmetry.space_group_name_H-M   'P 1'
#
loop_
_entity.id
_entity.type
_entity.pdbx_description
1 polymer ?
#
loop_
_entity_poly.entity_id
_entity_poly.type
_entity_poly.pdbx_seq_one_letter_code
_entity_poly.pdbx_strand_id
1 'polypeptide(L)'
;MEALQAVWLEGEAVWERFVIARETVGEVLAEPRGGEDVPPVVGADERPVQVTAAVPGSVVPHWQEGRALTVLADYPRIMDVAGGNGTRAAAMDCRQLAAATGLEPVPAKVEGVRSKAKRLAARG
;
A
#
# COMPACT_ATOMS: atom_id res chain seq x y z
N MET A 1 24.46 -11.17 -36.27
CA MET A 1 23.44 -12.15 -35.84
C MET A 1 23.86 -12.84 -34.55
N GLU A 2 25.08 -13.37 -34.46
CA GLU A 2 25.66 -13.98 -33.24
C GLU A 2 25.49 -13.15 -31.95
N ALA A 3 25.82 -11.86 -31.97
CA ALA A 3 25.70 -11.01 -30.78
C ALA A 3 24.25 -10.84 -30.28
N LEU A 4 23.27 -10.84 -31.19
CA LEU A 4 21.87 -10.79 -30.82
C LEU A 4 21.44 -12.11 -30.19
N GLN A 5 21.87 -13.23 -30.75
CA GLN A 5 21.59 -14.56 -30.20
C GLN A 5 22.19 -14.75 -28.81
N ALA A 6 23.40 -14.23 -28.57
CA ALA A 6 24.03 -14.26 -27.24
C ALA A 6 23.23 -13.49 -26.18
N VAL A 7 22.73 -12.29 -26.52
CA VAL A 7 21.91 -11.48 -25.59
C VAL A 7 20.58 -12.17 -25.28
N TRP A 8 19.98 -12.84 -26.27
CA TRP A 8 18.74 -13.60 -26.06
C TRP A 8 18.95 -14.78 -25.11
N LEU A 9 20.01 -15.56 -25.33
CA LEU A 9 20.36 -16.69 -24.46
C LEU A 9 20.68 -16.24 -23.03
N GLU A 10 21.36 -15.10 -22.87
CA GLU A 10 21.63 -14.53 -21.55
C GLU A 10 20.33 -14.09 -20.85
N GLY A 11 19.42 -13.45 -21.58
CA GLY A 11 18.10 -13.07 -21.08
C GLY A 11 17.26 -14.28 -20.65
N GLU A 12 17.28 -15.35 -21.45
CA GLU A 12 16.59 -16.61 -21.14
C GLU A 12 17.17 -17.26 -19.89
N ALA A 13 18.51 -17.32 -19.75
CA ALA A 13 19.17 -17.84 -18.56
C ALA A 13 18.88 -17.00 -17.30
N VAL A 14 18.76 -15.68 -17.42
CA VAL A 14 18.35 -14.80 -16.31
C VAL A 14 16.90 -15.09 -15.91
N TRP A 15 16.01 -15.26 -16.88
CA TRP A 15 14.60 -15.56 -16.64
C TRP A 15 14.42 -16.91 -15.95
N GLU A 16 15.10 -17.95 -16.41
CA GLU A 16 15.06 -19.29 -15.79
C GLU A 16 15.50 -19.24 -14.32
N ARG A 17 16.61 -18.55 -14.01
CA ARG A 17 17.06 -18.37 -12.61
C ARG A 17 16.03 -17.63 -11.76
N PHE A 18 15.33 -16.66 -12.33
CA PHE A 18 14.27 -15.93 -11.63
C PHE A 18 13.06 -16.82 -11.33
N VAL A 19 12.65 -17.67 -12.28
CA VAL A 19 11.54 -18.63 -12.08
C VAL A 19 11.88 -19.58 -10.93
N ILE A 20 13.08 -20.17 -10.95
CA ILE A 20 13.56 -21.08 -9.88
C ILE A 20 13.55 -20.35 -8.53
N ALA A 21 14.11 -19.14 -8.46
CA ALA A 21 14.15 -18.38 -7.21
C ALA A 21 12.74 -18.08 -6.66
N ARG A 22 11.78 -17.76 -7.54
CA ARG A 22 10.39 -17.51 -7.14
C ARG A 22 9.73 -18.77 -6.59
N GLU A 23 9.96 -19.92 -7.23
CA GLU A 23 9.45 -21.21 -6.78
C GLU A 23 10.02 -21.57 -5.41
N THR A 24 11.34 -21.47 -5.21
CA THR A 24 11.98 -21.72 -3.92
C THR A 24 11.44 -20.80 -2.81
N VAL A 25 11.24 -19.52 -3.11
CA VAL A 25 10.60 -18.60 -2.15
C VAL A 25 9.17 -19.03 -1.85
N GLY A 26 8.41 -19.46 -2.86
CA GLY A 26 7.09 -20.02 -2.70
C GLY A 26 7.06 -21.24 -1.77
N GLU A 27 8.00 -22.16 -1.92
CA GLU A 27 8.15 -23.34 -1.07
C GLU A 27 8.46 -22.95 0.39
N VAL A 28 9.43 -22.06 0.61
CA VAL A 28 9.79 -21.58 1.96
C VAL A 28 8.63 -20.87 2.64
N LEU A 29 7.82 -20.13 1.88
CA LEU A 29 6.63 -19.45 2.41
C LEU A 29 5.47 -20.42 2.66
N ALA A 30 5.39 -21.51 1.90
CA ALA A 30 4.38 -22.55 2.06
C ALA A 30 4.72 -23.55 3.17
N GLU A 31 5.99 -23.67 3.55
CA GLU A 31 6.43 -24.52 4.67
C GLU A 31 5.75 -24.04 5.97
N PRO A 32 4.91 -24.87 6.61
CA PRO A 32 4.30 -24.51 7.88
C PRO A 32 5.40 -24.26 8.91
N ARG A 33 5.43 -23.07 9.50
CA ARG A 33 6.32 -22.81 10.64
C ARG A 33 5.93 -23.81 11.74
N GLY A 34 6.78 -24.80 11.98
CA GLY A 34 6.63 -25.79 13.04
C GLY A 34 6.67 -25.12 14.42
N GLY A 35 5.55 -24.51 14.79
CA GLY A 35 5.18 -24.15 16.14
C GLY A 35 3.95 -24.98 16.47
N GLU A 36 4.08 -25.78 17.52
CA GLU A 36 3.12 -26.73 18.09
C GLU A 36 1.65 -26.59 17.66
N ASP A 37 1.13 -27.72 17.18
CA ASP A 37 -0.25 -28.12 16.94
C ASP A 37 -1.31 -27.18 17.52
N VAL A 38 -1.67 -26.16 16.73
CA VAL A 38 -2.97 -25.52 16.82
C VAL A 38 -3.82 -26.20 15.74
N PRO A 39 -4.96 -26.82 16.09
CA PRO A 39 -5.70 -27.65 15.15
C PRO A 39 -6.14 -26.83 13.93
N PRO A 40 -6.23 -27.47 12.75
CA PRO A 40 -6.39 -26.75 11.50
C PRO A 40 -7.82 -26.20 11.44
N VAL A 41 -7.95 -24.88 11.41
CA VAL A 41 -9.15 -24.26 10.85
C VAL A 41 -9.09 -24.52 9.35
N VAL A 42 -9.82 -25.55 8.94
CA VAL A 42 -10.19 -25.80 7.54
C VAL A 42 -10.81 -24.52 7.00
N GLY A 43 -10.19 -23.96 5.96
CA GLY A 43 -10.69 -22.78 5.29
C GLY A 43 -12.06 -23.03 4.68
N ALA A 44 -13.07 -22.40 5.27
CA ALA A 44 -14.09 -21.69 4.53
C ALA A 44 -14.24 -20.32 5.21
N ASP A 45 -14.09 -19.27 4.42
CA ASP A 45 -13.90 -17.86 4.78
C ASP A 45 -12.48 -17.45 5.24
N GLU A 46 -11.97 -16.45 4.51
CA GLU A 46 -10.97 -15.48 4.95
C GLU A 46 -11.29 -15.07 6.39
N ARG A 47 -10.57 -15.62 7.37
CA ARG A 47 -10.63 -15.10 8.74
C ARG A 47 -9.46 -14.15 8.96
N PRO A 48 -9.71 -12.97 9.55
CA PRO A 48 -8.67 -12.00 9.85
C PRO A 48 -7.57 -12.63 10.68
N VAL A 49 -6.32 -12.36 10.30
CA VAL A 49 -5.24 -12.38 11.28
C VAL A 49 -5.62 -11.38 12.38
N GLN A 50 -5.98 -11.89 13.57
CA GLN A 50 -6.23 -11.03 14.72
C GLN A 50 -4.90 -10.41 15.17
N VAL A 51 -4.66 -9.17 14.73
CA VAL A 51 -3.56 -8.35 15.25
C VAL A 51 -3.89 -8.03 16.71
N THR A 52 -3.18 -8.68 17.62
CA THR A 52 -3.30 -8.44 19.06
C THR A 52 -2.98 -6.98 19.40
N ALA A 53 -3.72 -6.45 20.38
CA ALA A 53 -3.81 -5.04 20.75
C ALA A 53 -2.49 -4.26 20.74
N ALA A 54 -2.58 -2.96 20.40
CA ALA A 54 -1.45 -2.04 20.46
C ALA A 54 -0.82 -2.02 21.86
N VAL A 55 0.51 -2.04 21.91
CA VAL A 55 1.28 -1.98 23.16
C VAL A 55 0.81 -0.78 23.99
N PRO A 56 0.60 -0.91 25.31
CA PRO A 56 0.28 0.21 26.18
C PRO A 56 1.25 1.38 25.97
N GLY A 57 0.73 2.54 25.59
CA GLY A 57 1.52 3.72 25.22
C GLY A 57 1.74 3.94 23.72
N SER A 58 1.27 3.03 22.86
CA SER A 58 1.30 3.24 21.40
C SER A 58 0.42 4.41 20.99
N VAL A 59 1.04 5.42 20.37
CA VAL A 59 0.34 6.52 19.67
C VAL A 59 -0.20 6.07 18.31
N VAL A 60 0.18 4.88 17.85
CA VAL A 60 -0.24 4.29 16.57
C VAL A 60 -1.47 3.42 16.81
N PRO A 61 -2.62 3.74 16.18
CA PRO A 61 -3.82 2.91 16.25
C PRO A 61 -3.56 1.54 15.63
N HIS A 62 -4.08 0.50 16.25
CA HIS A 62 -4.01 -0.86 15.73
C HIS A 62 -4.75 -0.97 14.38
N TRP A 63 -4.23 -1.82 13.49
CA TRP A 63 -4.93 -2.20 12.28
C TRP A 63 -6.06 -3.17 12.65
N GLN A 64 -7.27 -2.92 12.15
CA GLN A 64 -8.43 -3.81 12.33
C GLN A 64 -8.91 -4.24 10.95
N GLU A 65 -9.23 -5.51 10.80
CA GLU A 65 -9.93 -5.96 9.60
C GLU A 65 -11.37 -5.41 9.59
N GLY A 66 -11.86 -5.03 8.41
CA GLY A 66 -13.12 -4.30 8.29
C GLY A 66 -13.06 -2.84 8.78
N ARG A 67 -11.87 -2.30 9.10
CA ARG A 67 -11.72 -0.86 9.35
C ARG A 67 -12.11 -0.10 8.10
N ALA A 68 -13.28 0.54 8.14
CA ALA A 68 -13.80 1.30 7.03
C ALA A 68 -12.74 2.30 6.54
N LEU A 69 -12.55 2.36 5.21
CA LEU A 69 -11.64 3.33 4.57
C LEU A 69 -11.93 4.77 4.98
N THR A 70 -13.11 5.03 5.56
CA THR A 70 -13.48 6.31 6.18
C THR A 70 -12.58 6.72 7.35
N VAL A 71 -11.89 5.79 8.03
CA VAL A 71 -10.87 6.13 9.04
C VAL A 71 -9.54 6.55 8.37
N LEU A 72 -9.34 6.17 7.11
CA LEU A 72 -8.31 6.66 6.19
C LEU A 72 -8.84 7.76 5.24
N ALA A 73 -10.03 8.33 5.53
CA ALA A 73 -10.80 9.18 4.60
C ALA A 73 -10.01 10.34 4.00
N ASP A 74 -9.00 10.83 4.72
CA ASP A 74 -8.18 11.94 4.26
C ASP A 74 -7.50 11.64 2.92
N TYR A 75 -7.08 10.41 2.66
CA TYR A 75 -6.36 10.07 1.43
C TYR A 75 -7.31 9.97 0.23
N PRO A 76 -8.39 9.16 0.25
CA PRO A 76 -9.38 9.17 -0.83
C PRO A 76 -9.98 10.56 -1.05
N ARG A 77 -10.30 11.31 0.01
CA ARG A 77 -10.87 12.66 -0.13
C ARG A 77 -9.90 13.65 -0.77
N ILE A 78 -8.62 13.61 -0.40
CA ILE A 78 -7.59 14.43 -1.07
C ILE A 78 -7.47 14.05 -2.55
N MET A 79 -7.52 12.74 -2.88
CA MET A 79 -7.46 12.26 -4.26
C MET A 79 -8.69 12.65 -5.07
N ASP A 80 -9.89 12.56 -4.51
CA ASP A 80 -11.14 12.95 -5.19
C ASP A 80 -11.15 14.45 -5.51
N VAL A 81 -10.71 15.28 -4.56
CA VAL A 81 -10.64 16.73 -4.73
C VAL A 81 -9.51 17.14 -5.69
N ALA A 82 -8.34 16.52 -5.60
CA ALA A 82 -7.20 16.82 -6.46
C ALA A 82 -7.35 16.24 -7.88
N GLY A 83 -8.03 15.11 -8.01
CA GLY A 83 -8.23 14.35 -9.25
C GLY A 83 -9.46 14.76 -10.06
N GLY A 84 -10.06 15.92 -9.76
CA GLY A 84 -11.30 16.45 -10.34
C GLY A 84 -11.62 15.99 -11.77
N ASN A 85 -12.79 15.37 -11.88
CA ASN A 85 -13.47 14.88 -13.08
C ASN A 85 -13.71 15.97 -14.15
N GLY A 86 -12.73 16.18 -15.02
CA GLY A 86 -12.94 16.81 -16.32
C GLY A 86 -12.29 18.18 -16.50
N THR A 87 -11.67 18.34 -17.66
CA THR A 87 -11.08 19.58 -18.22
C THR A 87 -10.21 20.37 -17.24
N ARG A 88 -8.92 19.98 -17.16
CA ARG A 88 -7.82 20.74 -16.57
C ARG A 88 -8.22 21.42 -15.26
N ALA A 89 -8.42 20.61 -14.23
CA ALA A 89 -8.52 21.09 -12.85
C ALA A 89 -7.44 22.16 -12.64
N ALA A 90 -7.89 23.41 -12.38
CA ALA A 90 -6.98 24.51 -12.14
C ALA A 90 -6.03 24.09 -11.00
N ALA A 91 -4.73 24.38 -11.16
CA ALA A 91 -3.74 24.03 -10.15
C ALA A 91 -4.19 24.58 -8.78
N MET A 92 -4.54 23.69 -7.85
CA MET A 92 -4.94 24.03 -6.50
C MET A 92 -3.71 24.07 -5.59
N ASP A 93 -3.62 25.11 -4.76
CA ASP A 93 -2.62 25.15 -3.69
C ASP A 93 -3.06 24.30 -2.48
N CYS A 94 -2.12 24.01 -1.57
CA CYS A 94 -2.39 23.17 -0.40
C CYS A 94 -3.38 23.80 0.59
N ARG A 95 -3.57 25.12 0.56
CA ARG A 95 -4.53 25.83 1.42
C ARG A 95 -5.95 25.66 0.89
N GLN A 96 -6.13 25.77 -0.42
CA GLN A 96 -7.37 25.49 -1.13
C GLN A 96 -7.75 24.02 -0.97
N LEU A 97 -6.79 23.11 -1.08
CA LEU A 97 -7.01 21.68 -0.85
C LEU A 97 -7.42 21.36 0.60
N ALA A 98 -6.83 22.04 1.60
CA ALA A 98 -7.27 21.91 3.00
C ALA A 98 -8.73 22.35 3.17
N ALA A 99 -9.10 23.51 2.62
CA ALA A 99 -10.48 23.99 2.67
C ALA A 99 -11.46 23.03 1.95
N ALA A 100 -11.11 22.56 0.75
CA ALA A 100 -11.95 21.67 -0.05
C ALA A 100 -12.13 20.27 0.57
N THR A 101 -11.19 19.85 1.42
CA THR A 101 -11.29 18.59 2.18
C THR A 101 -12.05 18.74 3.51
N GLY A 102 -12.56 19.95 3.79
CA GLY A 102 -13.33 20.27 5.01
C GLY A 102 -12.46 20.62 6.22
N LEU A 103 -11.17 20.88 6.02
CA LEU A 103 -10.26 21.30 7.08
C LEU A 103 -10.22 22.83 7.16
N GLU A 104 -10.13 23.35 8.39
CA GLU A 104 -9.81 24.76 8.59
C GLU A 104 -8.38 25.04 8.04
N PRO A 105 -8.19 26.07 7.20
CA PRO A 105 -6.92 26.36 6.54
C PRO A 105 -5.90 27.04 7.47
N VAL A 106 -5.69 26.49 8.67
CA VAL A 106 -4.65 26.91 9.61
C VAL A 106 -3.30 26.29 9.23
N PRO A 107 -2.15 26.92 9.57
CA PRO A 107 -0.82 26.47 9.11
C PRO A 107 -0.54 24.98 9.35
N ALA A 108 -0.93 24.45 10.52
CA ALA A 108 -0.74 23.05 10.87
C ALA A 108 -1.50 22.09 9.93
N LYS A 109 -2.73 22.45 9.52
CA LYS A 109 -3.56 21.62 8.64
C LYS A 109 -3.09 21.72 7.19
N VAL A 110 -2.69 22.91 6.75
CA VAL A 110 -2.11 23.12 5.41
C VAL A 110 -0.83 22.32 5.23
N GLU A 111 0.07 22.30 6.22
CA GLU A 111 1.29 21.49 6.14
C GLU A 111 1.00 19.99 6.19
N GLY A 112 0.00 19.58 6.98
CA GLY A 112 -0.47 18.19 6.99
C GLY A 112 -0.97 17.73 5.62
N VAL A 113 -1.72 18.57 4.91
CA VAL A 113 -2.19 18.32 3.53
C VAL A 113 -1.01 18.30 2.56
N ARG A 114 -0.08 19.26 2.64
CA ARG A 114 1.13 19.29 1.80
C ARG A 114 1.95 18.01 1.92
N SER A 115 2.20 17.55 3.15
CA SER A 115 2.95 16.32 3.41
C SER A 115 2.23 15.07 2.88
N LYS A 116 0.90 15.05 2.86
CA LYS A 116 0.11 13.98 2.25
C LYS A 116 0.14 14.05 0.73
N ALA A 117 -0.08 15.23 0.14
CA ALA A 117 0.00 15.46 -1.29
C ALA A 117 1.39 15.13 -1.86
N LYS A 118 2.47 15.44 -1.13
CA LYS A 118 3.84 15.05 -1.53
C LYS A 118 4.03 13.54 -1.58
N ARG A 119 3.50 12.82 -0.58
CA ARG A 119 3.56 11.34 -0.55
C ARG A 119 2.70 10.71 -1.63
N LEU A 120 1.57 11.33 -1.96
CA LEU A 120 0.72 10.98 -3.08
C LEU A 120 1.47 11.11 -4.40
N ALA A 121 2.00 12.29 -4.70
CA ALA A 121 2.75 12.54 -5.93
C ALA A 121 3.96 11.61 -6.11
N ALA A 122 4.62 11.19 -5.03
CA ALA A 122 5.74 10.25 -5.09
C ALA A 122 5.33 8.82 -5.51
N ARG A 123 4.03 8.49 -5.44
CA ARG A 123 3.46 7.17 -5.74
C ARG A 123 2.80 7.08 -7.12
N GLY A 124 2.63 8.21 -7.81
CA GLY A 124 1.85 8.32 -9.06
C GLY A 124 0.36 8.48 -8.80
#